data_AF-A0A2J8J0K9-F1
#
_entry.id   AF-A0A2J8J0K9-F1
#
_cell.length_a   1.000
_cell.length_b   1.000
_cell.length_c   1.000
_cell.angle_alpha   90.00
_cell.angle_beta   90.00
_cell.angle_gamma   90.00
#
_symmetry.space_group_name_H-M   'P 1'
#
loop_
_entity.id
_entity.type
_entity.pdbx_description
1 polymer ?
#
loop_
_entity_poly.entity_id
_entity_poly.type
_entity_poly.pdbx_seq_one_letter_code
_entity_poly.pdbx_strand_id
1 'polypeptide(L)'
;MRGHPSLLLLYMALTTCLDTSPSGETDQEVFLGPPEAQSFLSSHTRIPRANHWDLELLTPGNLERECLEERCSWEEAREYFEDNTLTERFWESYIYNG
;
A
#
# COMPACT_ATOMS: atom_id res chain seq x y z
N MET A 1 22.71 49.76 0.88
CA MET A 1 22.98 48.35 0.53
C MET A 1 21.83 47.51 1.06
N ARG A 2 20.84 47.17 0.21
CA ARG A 2 19.68 46.37 0.61
C ARG A 2 19.98 44.92 0.23
N GLY A 3 20.30 44.09 1.23
CA GLY A 3 20.42 42.65 1.01
C GLY A 3 19.04 42.09 0.65
N HIS A 4 18.96 41.35 -0.45
CA HIS A 4 17.72 40.70 -0.86
C HIS A 4 17.48 39.48 0.06
N PRO A 5 16.36 39.43 0.81
CA PRO A 5 16.10 38.34 1.78
C PRO A 5 16.02 36.96 1.11
N SER A 6 15.71 36.93 -0.19
CA SER A 6 15.69 35.71 -1.00
C SER A 6 17.07 35.05 -1.17
N LEU A 7 18.16 35.82 -1.24
CA LEU A 7 19.52 35.27 -1.32
C LEU A 7 19.97 34.65 0.02
N LEU A 8 19.53 35.23 1.13
CA LEU A 8 19.80 34.73 2.47
C LEU A 8 19.08 33.40 2.72
N LEU A 9 17.81 33.28 2.28
CA LEU A 9 17.06 32.03 2.32
C LEU A 9 17.69 30.94 1.44
N LEU A 10 18.19 31.30 0.25
CA LEU A 10 18.88 30.35 -0.63
C LEU A 10 20.20 29.86 -0.01
N TYR A 11 20.93 30.75 0.66
CA TYR A 11 22.19 30.42 1.34
C TYR A 11 21.97 29.50 2.54
N MET A 12 20.91 29.73 3.33
CA MET A 12 20.56 28.86 4.46
C MET A 12 20.14 27.44 3.99
N ALA A 13 19.46 27.33 2.84
CA ALA A 13 19.10 26.05 2.24
C ALA A 13 20.31 25.27 1.67
N LEU A 14 21.37 25.96 1.26
CA LEU A 14 22.61 25.33 0.81
C LEU A 14 23.51 24.90 1.97
N THR A 15 23.50 25.63 3.09
CA THR A 15 24.28 25.28 4.29
C THR A 15 23.74 24.05 5.01
N THR A 16 22.43 23.74 4.92
CA THR A 16 21.85 22.52 5.50
C THR A 16 22.32 21.23 4.84
N CYS A 17 22.98 21.29 3.68
CA CYS A 17 23.49 20.12 2.98
C CYS A 17 24.94 19.77 3.34
N LEU A 18 25.68 20.62 4.06
CA LEU A 18 27.12 20.43 4.30
C LEU A 18 27.51 19.95 5.70
N ASP A 19 26.58 19.89 6.66
CA ASP A 19 26.85 19.36 8.00
C ASP A 19 26.43 17.89 8.16
N THR A 20 26.76 17.05 7.19
CA THR A 20 26.87 15.61 7.45
C THR A 20 28.30 15.31 7.85
N SER A 21 28.58 15.49 9.14
CA SER A 21 29.74 14.88 9.78
C SER A 21 29.65 13.36 9.59
N PRO A 22 30.74 12.64 9.25
CA PRO A 22 30.72 11.19 9.17
C PRO A 22 30.67 10.66 10.61
N SER A 23 29.47 10.66 11.20
CA SER A 23 29.18 9.91 12.40
C SER A 23 29.31 8.44 12.02
N GLY A 24 30.18 7.75 12.74
CA GLY A 24 30.65 6.40 12.43
C GLY A 24 29.53 5.43 12.08
N GLU A 25 29.92 4.43 11.30
CA GLU A 25 29.14 3.24 10.96
C GLU A 25 28.66 2.55 12.24
N THR A 26 27.54 3.02 12.78
CA THR A 26 26.59 2.17 13.46
C THR A 26 25.85 1.46 12.34
N ASP A 27 25.95 0.13 12.31
CA ASP A 27 25.09 -0.75 11.53
C ASP A 27 23.63 -0.36 11.83
N GLN A 28 23.09 0.58 11.05
CA GLN A 28 21.72 1.04 11.20
C GLN A 28 20.88 -0.09 10.63
N GLU A 29 20.16 -0.77 11.51
CA GLU A 29 19.15 -1.72 11.09
C GLU A 29 18.14 -0.96 10.21
N VAL A 30 18.27 -1.15 8.89
CA VAL A 30 17.48 -0.43 7.87
C VAL A 30 15.99 -0.77 7.98
N PHE A 31 15.66 -1.87 8.67
CA PHE A 31 14.31 -2.35 8.87
C PHE A 31 13.95 -2.34 10.36
N LEU A 32 12.69 -2.00 10.65
CA LEU A 32 12.13 -2.16 11.99
C LEU A 32 11.88 -3.63 12.30
N GLY A 33 11.98 -3.99 13.58
CA GLY A 33 11.56 -5.30 14.06
C GLY A 33 10.07 -5.56 13.78
N PRO A 34 9.65 -6.84 13.64
CA PRO A 34 8.27 -7.19 13.28
C PRO A 34 7.16 -6.51 14.10
N PRO A 35 7.22 -6.42 15.45
CA PRO A 35 6.14 -5.78 16.22
C PRO A 35 6.05 -4.28 15.98
N GLU A 36 7.19 -3.59 15.82
CA GLU A 36 7.24 -2.17 15.51
C GLU A 36 6.78 -1.88 14.08
N ALA A 37 7.20 -2.69 13.11
CA ALA A 37 6.72 -2.58 11.73
C ALA A 37 5.19 -2.77 11.64
N GLN A 38 4.64 -3.77 12.35
CA GLN A 38 3.20 -4.04 12.36
C GLN A 38 2.40 -2.88 12.96
N SER A 39 2.97 -2.13 13.91
CA SER A 39 2.32 -0.97 14.55
C SER A 39 1.97 0.15 13.56
N PHE A 40 2.74 0.31 12.48
CA PHE A 40 2.42 1.28 11.41
C PHE A 40 1.17 0.90 10.64
N LEU A 41 0.92 -0.40 10.46
CA LEU A 41 -0.23 -0.91 9.72
C LEU A 41 -1.50 -0.97 10.58
N SER A 42 -1.36 -1.01 11.90
CA SER A 42 -2.49 -1.08 12.85
C SER A 42 -2.87 0.29 13.42
N SER A 43 -1.95 1.25 13.50
CA SER A 43 -2.22 2.62 13.99
C SER A 43 -3.03 3.47 13.00
N HIS A 44 -2.98 3.15 11.70
CA HIS A 44 -3.91 3.66 10.69
C HIS A 44 -4.94 2.57 10.38
N THR A 45 -6.22 2.82 10.67
CA THR A 45 -7.30 1.93 10.21
C THR A 45 -7.29 1.93 8.68
N ARG A 46 -6.72 0.86 8.08
CA ARG A 46 -6.78 0.67 6.63
C ARG A 46 -8.24 0.44 6.27
N ILE A 47 -8.75 1.28 5.38
CA ILE A 47 -10.07 1.06 4.80
C ILE A 47 -9.98 -0.26 4.01
N PRO A 48 -10.92 -1.21 4.21
CA PRO A 48 -11.00 -2.40 3.38
C PRO A 48 -11.00 -2.01 1.91
N ARG A 49 -10.24 -2.74 1.10
CA ARG A 49 -10.22 -2.53 -0.34
C ARG A 49 -11.47 -3.16 -0.96
N ALA A 50 -11.74 -4.40 -0.56
CA ALA A 50 -12.98 -5.13 -0.85
C ALA A 50 -14.22 -4.34 -0.49
N ASN A 51 -15.16 -4.30 -1.45
CA ASN A 51 -16.54 -3.84 -1.31
C ASN A 51 -16.65 -2.43 -0.70
N HIS A 52 -15.62 -1.59 -0.85
CA HIS A 52 -15.65 -0.23 -0.32
C HIS A 52 -16.29 0.72 -1.33
N TRP A 53 -17.40 1.35 -0.92
CA TRP A 53 -18.11 2.46 -1.58
C TRP A 53 -18.52 2.28 -3.05
N ASP A 54 -18.77 1.06 -3.51
CA ASP A 54 -19.28 0.76 -4.86
C ASP A 54 -18.34 1.18 -6.02
N LEU A 55 -17.09 1.58 -5.74
CA LEU A 55 -16.11 1.85 -6.79
C LEU A 55 -15.69 0.63 -7.57
N GLU A 56 -15.75 -0.53 -6.91
CA GLU A 56 -15.31 -1.78 -7.53
C GLU A 56 -16.12 -2.09 -8.79
N LEU A 57 -17.36 -1.59 -8.88
CA LEU A 57 -18.21 -1.68 -10.07
C LEU A 57 -17.64 -0.93 -11.30
N LEU A 58 -16.78 0.07 -11.07
CA LEU A 58 -16.13 0.84 -12.15
C LEU A 58 -14.76 0.28 -12.54
N THR A 59 -14.19 -0.59 -11.69
CA THR A 59 -12.92 -1.26 -11.97
C THR A 59 -13.18 -2.64 -12.58
N PRO A 60 -12.38 -3.09 -13.55
CA PRO A 60 -12.53 -4.45 -14.06
C PRO A 60 -12.22 -5.47 -12.96
N GLY A 61 -12.96 -6.60 -12.97
CA GLY A 61 -12.76 -7.71 -12.05
C GLY A 61 -11.31 -8.21 -12.05
N ASN A 62 -10.78 -8.50 -10.87
CA ASN A 62 -9.39 -8.95 -10.71
C ASN A 62 -9.27 -10.05 -9.65
N LEU A 63 -8.96 -11.28 -10.10
CA LEU A 63 -8.89 -12.46 -9.23
C LEU A 63 -7.87 -12.34 -8.09
N GLU A 64 -6.70 -11.74 -8.36
CA GLU A 64 -5.66 -11.56 -7.34
C GLU A 64 -6.18 -10.63 -6.24
N ARG A 65 -6.66 -9.45 -6.61
CA ARG A 65 -7.18 -8.45 -5.67
C ARG A 65 -8.39 -8.95 -4.89
N GLU A 66 -9.42 -9.41 -5.58
CA GLU A 66 -10.73 -9.65 -4.96
C GLU A 66 -10.79 -10.98 -4.23
N CYS A 67 -10.18 -12.04 -4.79
CA CYS A 67 -10.35 -13.39 -4.28
C CYS A 67 -9.11 -13.95 -3.59
N LEU A 68 -7.88 -13.49 -3.91
CA LEU A 68 -6.65 -14.02 -3.31
C LEU A 68 -6.11 -13.11 -2.18
N GLU A 69 -6.04 -11.80 -2.42
CA GLU A 69 -5.69 -10.79 -1.41
C GLU A 69 -6.88 -10.50 -0.48
N GLU A 70 -8.09 -10.58 -1.01
CA GLU A 70 -9.35 -10.29 -0.32
C GLU A 70 -10.27 -11.53 -0.32
N ARG A 71 -11.40 -11.42 0.39
CA ARG A 71 -12.44 -12.46 0.40
C ARG A 71 -13.54 -12.04 -0.57
N CYS A 72 -13.71 -12.79 -1.65
CA CYS A 72 -14.75 -12.56 -2.65
C CYS A 72 -15.97 -13.47 -2.47
N SER A 73 -17.09 -13.00 -3.00
CA SER A 73 -18.33 -13.71 -3.25
C SER A 73 -18.25 -14.49 -4.57
N TRP A 74 -19.22 -15.40 -4.78
CA TRP A 74 -19.28 -16.17 -6.02
C TRP A 74 -19.52 -15.28 -7.25
N GLU A 75 -20.27 -14.19 -7.08
CA GLU A 75 -20.57 -13.25 -8.17
C GLU A 75 -19.33 -12.48 -8.63
N GLU A 76 -18.49 -12.02 -7.71
CA GLU A 76 -17.20 -11.37 -8.03
C GLU A 76 -16.26 -12.35 -8.78
N ALA A 77 -16.19 -13.62 -8.33
CA ALA A 77 -15.44 -14.63 -9.08
C ALA A 77 -16.02 -14.87 -10.49
N ARG A 78 -17.36 -14.89 -10.62
CA ARG A 78 -18.06 -15.02 -11.92
C ARG A 78 -17.82 -13.82 -12.83
N GLU A 79 -17.71 -12.62 -12.28
CA GLU A 79 -17.38 -11.39 -13.02
C GLU A 79 -15.97 -11.45 -13.61
N TYR A 80 -15.00 -12.02 -12.90
CA TYR A 80 -13.64 -12.21 -13.43
C TYR A 80 -13.57 -13.27 -14.54
N PHE A 81 -14.18 -14.44 -14.33
CA PHE A 81 -14.06 -15.55 -15.27
C PHE A 81 -15.00 -15.41 -16.48
N GLU A 82 -16.13 -14.71 -16.34
CA GLU A 82 -17.22 -14.60 -17.33
C GLU A 82 -17.77 -15.95 -17.83
N ASP A 83 -17.41 -17.06 -17.16
CA ASP A 83 -17.74 -18.44 -17.53
C ASP A 83 -18.12 -19.23 -16.27
N ASN A 84 -19.31 -19.80 -16.26
CA ASN A 84 -19.84 -20.54 -15.11
C ASN A 84 -19.01 -21.78 -14.78
N THR A 85 -18.49 -22.49 -15.77
CA THR A 85 -17.73 -23.73 -15.56
C THR A 85 -16.34 -23.46 -14.98
N LEU A 86 -15.69 -22.36 -15.39
CA LEU A 86 -14.44 -21.92 -14.81
C LEU A 86 -14.64 -21.40 -13.39
N THR A 87 -15.72 -20.64 -13.19
CA THR A 87 -16.09 -20.12 -11.86
C THR A 87 -16.36 -21.25 -10.88
N GLU A 88 -17.13 -22.27 -11.29
CA GLU A 88 -17.39 -23.46 -10.45
C GLU A 88 -16.11 -24.18 -10.05
N ARG A 89 -15.19 -24.43 -11.00
CA ARG A 89 -13.90 -25.09 -10.70
C ARG A 89 -13.05 -24.28 -9.73
N PHE A 90 -13.01 -22.96 -9.90
CA PHE A 90 -12.33 -22.09 -8.95
C PHE A 90 -13.00 -22.18 -7.57
N TRP A 91 -14.33 -22.07 -7.52
CA TRP A 91 -15.12 -22.05 -6.29
C TRP A 91 -15.03 -23.34 -5.49
N GLU A 92 -14.93 -24.50 -6.14
CA GLU A 92 -14.68 -25.79 -5.48
C GLU A 92 -13.37 -25.79 -4.68
N SER A 93 -12.36 -25.07 -5.15
CA SER A 93 -11.05 -24.97 -4.49
C SER A 93 -10.91 -23.77 -3.55
N TYR A 94 -11.90 -22.88 -3.53
CA TYR A 94 -11.80 -21.62 -2.81
C TYR A 94 -12.00 -21.82 -1.30
N ILE A 95 -11.06 -21.31 -0.48
CA ILE A 95 -11.04 -21.59 0.96
C ILE A 95 -12.22 -20.98 1.74
N TYR A 96 -12.94 -20.05 1.13
CA TYR A 96 -14.11 -19.37 1.71
C TYR A 96 -15.42 -19.76 0.99
N ASN A 97 -15.46 -20.92 0.34
CA ASN A 97 -16.67 -21.44 -0.33
C ASN A 97 -17.73 -21.91 0.68
N GLY A 98 -18.56 -20.99 1.19
CA GLY A 98 -19.62 -21.29 2.15
C GLY A 98 -20.71 -20.25 2.22
#